data_AF-A0A935F003-F1
#
_entry.id   AF-A0A935F003-F1
#
_cell.length_a   1.000
_cell.length_b   1.000
_cell.length_c   1.000
_cell.angle_alpha   90.00
_cell.angle_beta   90.00
_cell.angle_gamma   90.00
#
_symmetry.space_group_name_H-M   'P 1'
#
loop_
_entity.id
_entity.type
_entity.pdbx_description
1 polymer ?
#
loop_
_entity_poly.entity_id
_entity_poly.type
_entity_poly.pdbx_seq_one_letter_code
_entity_poly.pdbx_strand_id
1 'polypeptide(L)'
;MTGTARRSYVNSLSPNYPAGLFFFNSSITGLPGVRNTGNNFASFLLGLASYAEQSIVLHPSYYSKNFLELNAGDEYRVMPGVTISFNLSFEYATPRIEKYDRQSTVSLDKINPANNKPGALVFAGRDGKSRGLQPATFAIEPNIGLAINPWNDRKTVLRLNYGLNFDDYPLYGRHFGTQGFNASAVIVSPNEQLQPAFT
;
A
#
# COMPACT_ATOMS: atom_id res chain seq x y z
N MET A 1 -1.17 32.65 -8.24
CA MET A 1 -0.34 31.52 -7.80
C MET A 1 -0.80 31.11 -6.41
N THR A 2 -1.00 29.82 -6.18
CA THR A 2 -1.41 29.24 -4.90
C THR A 2 -0.50 28.05 -4.58
N GLY A 3 -0.44 27.65 -3.31
CA GLY A 3 0.37 26.51 -2.91
C GLY A 3 -0.18 25.82 -1.68
N THR A 4 -0.01 24.51 -1.63
CA THR A 4 -0.45 23.66 -0.53
C THR A 4 0.73 22.82 -0.05
N ALA A 5 1.05 22.90 1.24
CA ALA A 5 1.98 22.00 1.89
C ALA A 5 1.22 21.13 2.89
N ARG A 6 1.40 19.82 2.81
CA ARG A 6 0.72 18.85 3.67
C ARG A 6 1.73 17.89 4.27
N ARG A 7 1.61 17.66 5.57
CA ARG A 7 2.29 16.57 6.26
C ARG A 7 1.26 15.63 6.86
N SER A 8 1.30 14.37 6.43
CA SER A 8 0.37 13.33 6.86
C SER A 8 1.05 12.39 7.85
N TYR A 9 0.28 11.92 8.82
CA TYR A 9 0.72 10.96 9.83
C TYR A 9 -0.27 9.82 9.94
N VAL A 10 0.25 8.62 10.16
CA VAL A 10 -0.56 7.44 10.44
C VAL A 10 0.09 6.66 11.58
N ASN A 11 -0.68 6.43 12.63
CA ASN A 11 -0.32 5.54 13.72
C ASN A 11 -1.26 4.34 13.64
N SER A 12 -0.71 3.16 13.38
CA SER A 12 -1.50 1.95 13.22
C SER A 12 -1.03 0.91 14.24
N LEU A 13 -1.99 0.21 14.85
CA LEU A 13 -1.82 -1.04 15.57
C LEU A 13 -2.94 -1.96 15.08
N SER A 14 -2.61 -2.88 14.17
CA SER A 14 -3.60 -3.71 13.48
C SER A 14 -3.10 -5.15 13.36
N PRO A 15 -3.02 -5.92 14.47
CA PRO A 15 -2.82 -7.36 14.38
C PRO A 15 -4.03 -8.02 13.69
N ASN A 16 -3.82 -8.87 12.69
CA ASN A 16 -4.91 -9.55 11.99
C ASN A 16 -5.56 -10.63 12.88
N TYR A 17 -4.74 -11.46 13.53
CA TYR A 17 -5.19 -12.56 14.39
C TYR A 17 -4.54 -12.50 15.78
N PRO A 18 -4.86 -11.49 16.62
CA PRO A 18 -4.22 -11.32 17.93
C PRO A 18 -4.51 -12.46 18.90
N ALA A 19 -5.74 -13.00 18.86
CA ALA A 19 -6.17 -14.15 19.66
C ALA A 19 -5.87 -15.51 18.99
N GLY A 20 -5.25 -15.50 17.81
CA GLY A 20 -5.09 -16.66 16.96
C GLY A 20 -6.28 -16.89 16.03
N LEU A 21 -5.99 -17.42 14.85
CA LEU A 21 -6.93 -17.97 13.88
C LEU A 21 -6.68 -19.46 13.81
N PHE A 22 -7.72 -20.25 13.99
CA PHE A 22 -7.64 -21.71 13.98
C PHE A 22 -8.61 -22.26 12.94
N PHE A 23 -8.12 -23.12 12.05
CA PHE A 23 -8.98 -23.89 11.14
C PHE A 23 -9.04 -25.34 11.54
N PHE A 24 -10.26 -25.88 11.50
CA PHE A 24 -10.56 -27.27 11.79
C PHE A 24 -11.22 -27.88 10.56
N ASN A 25 -10.57 -28.88 9.98
CA ASN A 25 -11.11 -29.65 8.86
C ASN A 25 -11.55 -31.05 9.32
N SER A 26 -12.26 -31.78 8.47
CA SER A 26 -12.70 -33.15 8.77
C SER A 26 -11.63 -34.21 8.47
N SER A 27 -10.48 -33.83 7.92
CA SER A 27 -9.49 -34.77 7.40
C SER A 27 -8.82 -35.60 8.49
N ILE A 28 -8.56 -35.00 9.66
CA ILE A 28 -7.90 -35.69 10.80
C ILE A 28 -8.85 -36.70 11.47
N THR A 29 -10.15 -36.41 11.52
CA THR A 29 -11.17 -37.31 12.08
C THR A 29 -11.78 -38.25 11.03
N GLY A 30 -11.34 -38.12 9.77
CA GLY A 30 -11.77 -38.96 8.65
C GLY A 30 -10.87 -40.15 8.43
N LEU A 31 -11.34 -41.11 7.62
CA LEU A 31 -10.54 -42.26 7.21
C LEU A 31 -9.56 -41.82 6.10
N PRO A 32 -8.23 -41.98 6.29
CA PRO A 32 -7.26 -41.58 5.29
C PRO A 32 -7.54 -42.20 3.92
N GLY A 33 -7.52 -41.37 2.87
CA GLY A 33 -7.80 -41.80 1.49
C GLY A 33 -9.28 -41.92 1.11
N VAL A 34 -10.23 -41.73 2.04
CA VAL A 34 -11.67 -41.82 1.76
C VAL A 34 -12.33 -40.45 1.86
N ARG A 35 -12.88 -39.96 0.74
CA ARG A 35 -13.58 -38.67 0.68
C ARG A 35 -14.87 -38.69 1.51
N ASN A 36 -15.26 -37.52 2.02
CA ASN A 36 -16.50 -37.31 2.78
C ASN A 36 -16.62 -38.13 4.07
N THR A 37 -15.49 -38.45 4.69
CA THR A 37 -15.44 -39.05 6.03
C THR A 37 -14.88 -38.04 7.04
N GLY A 38 -15.21 -38.22 8.32
CA GLY A 38 -14.79 -37.34 9.41
C GLY A 38 -15.77 -36.21 9.70
N ASN A 39 -15.45 -35.38 10.69
CA ASN A 39 -16.31 -34.30 11.16
C ASN A 39 -15.47 -33.12 11.67
N ASN A 40 -15.67 -31.94 11.09
CA ASN A 40 -14.95 -30.72 11.47
C ASN A 40 -15.25 -30.25 12.90
N PHE A 41 -16.49 -30.44 13.37
CA PHE A 41 -16.88 -30.12 14.74
C PHE A 41 -16.22 -31.09 15.75
N ALA A 42 -16.09 -32.37 15.40
CA ALA A 42 -15.32 -33.32 16.21
C ALA A 42 -13.84 -32.94 16.27
N SER A 43 -13.23 -32.54 15.14
CA SER A 43 -11.85 -32.04 15.12
C SER A 43 -11.69 -30.80 16.01
N PHE A 44 -12.68 -29.90 16.03
CA PHE A 44 -12.70 -28.75 16.95
C PHE A 44 -12.76 -29.16 18.41
N LEU A 45 -13.68 -30.06 18.78
CA LEU A 45 -13.82 -30.54 20.17
C LEU A 45 -12.56 -31.25 20.68
N LEU A 46 -11.84 -31.93 19.78
CA LEU A 46 -10.58 -32.62 20.08
C LEU A 46 -9.36 -31.68 20.03
N GLY A 47 -9.52 -30.41 19.64
CA GLY A 47 -8.41 -29.46 19.48
C GLY A 47 -7.50 -29.74 18.27
N LEU A 48 -7.93 -30.58 17.33
CA LEU A 48 -7.15 -31.02 16.17
C LEU A 48 -7.21 -29.99 15.05
N ALA A 49 -6.60 -28.82 15.26
CA ALA A 49 -6.52 -27.78 14.26
C ALA A 49 -5.59 -28.20 13.10
N SER A 50 -6.01 -28.01 11.86
CA SER A 50 -5.17 -28.25 10.68
C SER A 50 -4.27 -27.05 10.35
N TYR A 51 -4.64 -25.87 10.84
CA TYR A 51 -3.91 -24.63 10.66
C TYR A 51 -4.11 -23.74 11.88
N ALA A 52 -3.04 -23.09 12.34
CA ALA A 52 -3.09 -21.96 13.24
C ALA A 52 -2.25 -20.81 12.72
N GLU A 53 -2.74 -19.59 12.94
CA GLU A 53 -1.94 -18.39 12.74
C GLU A 53 -2.15 -17.42 13.90
N GLN A 54 -1.08 -16.83 14.41
CA GLN A 54 -1.17 -15.74 15.37
C GLN A 54 -0.30 -14.57 14.94
N SER A 55 -0.90 -13.38 14.88
CA SER A 55 -0.20 -12.14 14.58
C SER A 55 0.35 -11.51 15.85
N ILE A 56 1.67 -11.38 15.93
CA ILE A 56 2.39 -10.75 17.03
C ILE A 56 2.95 -9.41 16.55
N VAL A 57 2.29 -8.33 16.96
CA VAL A 57 2.68 -6.96 16.64
C VAL A 57 3.35 -6.32 17.87
N LEU A 58 4.67 -6.48 17.97
CA LEU A 58 5.48 -5.86 19.04
C LEU A 58 5.79 -4.39 18.75
N HIS A 59 5.81 -4.03 17.47
CA HIS A 59 6.21 -2.72 17.00
C HIS A 59 5.10 -2.13 16.13
N PRO A 60 4.21 -1.31 16.74
CA PRO A 60 3.23 -0.52 16.01
C PRO A 60 3.91 0.37 14.98
N SER A 61 3.19 0.71 13.92
CA SER A 61 3.72 1.50 12.81
C SER A 61 3.40 2.98 12.98
N TYR A 62 4.42 3.85 12.86
CA TYR A 62 4.28 5.31 12.92
C TYR A 62 4.81 5.93 11.63
N TYR A 63 3.94 6.08 10.64
CA TYR A 63 4.31 6.60 9.33
C TYR A 63 4.09 8.10 9.21
N SER A 64 4.97 8.76 8.48
CA SER A 64 4.74 10.12 8.01
C SER A 64 5.20 10.32 6.57
N LYS A 65 4.58 11.29 5.90
CA LYS A 65 4.85 11.67 4.52
C LYS A 65 4.59 13.16 4.34
N ASN A 66 5.45 13.82 3.58
CA ASN A 66 5.28 15.22 3.19
C ASN A 66 4.88 15.30 1.72
N PHE A 67 4.12 16.34 1.42
CA PHE A 67 3.58 16.67 0.11
C PHE A 67 3.60 18.19 -0.06
N LEU A 68 3.99 18.65 -1.23
CA LEU A 68 3.98 20.05 -1.61
C LEU A 68 3.41 20.16 -3.02
N GLU A 69 2.53 21.12 -3.22
CA GLU A 69 1.94 21.41 -4.51
C GLU A 69 1.93 22.92 -4.74
N LEU A 70 2.40 23.36 -5.89
CA LEU A 70 2.43 24.76 -6.30
C LEU A 70 1.66 24.90 -7.61
N ASN A 71 0.71 25.83 -7.64
CA ASN A 71 -0.22 26.03 -8.74
C ASN A 71 -0.07 27.43 -9.32
N ALA A 72 0.04 27.53 -10.64
CA ALA A 72 0.06 28.79 -11.36
C ALA A 72 -0.77 28.67 -12.63
N GLY A 73 -1.74 29.56 -12.79
CA GLY A 73 -2.54 29.62 -14.00
C GLY A 73 -2.91 31.05 -14.35
N ASP A 74 -3.29 31.22 -15.61
CA ASP A 74 -3.74 32.47 -16.20
C ASP A 74 -4.83 32.20 -17.25
N GLU A 75 -5.66 33.22 -17.49
CA GLU A 75 -6.69 33.19 -18.52
C GLU A 75 -6.52 34.42 -19.40
N TYR A 76 -6.28 34.16 -20.69
CA TYR A 76 -6.00 35.20 -21.66
C TYR A 76 -7.04 35.22 -22.76
N ARG A 77 -7.69 36.38 -22.91
CA ARG A 77 -8.60 36.65 -24.03
C ARG A 77 -7.79 37.17 -25.21
N VAL A 78 -7.45 36.26 -26.13
CA VAL A 78 -6.65 36.55 -27.32
C VAL A 78 -7.35 37.56 -28.24
N MET A 79 -8.66 37.35 -28.47
CA MET A 79 -9.50 38.23 -29.28
C MET A 79 -10.97 38.10 -28.84
N PRO A 80 -11.88 38.98 -29.27
CA PRO A 80 -13.29 38.80 -29.02
C PRO A 80 -13.76 37.41 -29.47
N GLY A 81 -14.34 36.65 -28.55
CA GLY A 81 -14.81 35.30 -28.81
C GLY A 81 -13.74 34.21 -28.73
N VAL A 82 -12.46 34.49 -28.46
CA VAL A 82 -11.45 33.45 -28.22
C VAL A 82 -10.72 33.70 -26.91
N THR A 83 -10.84 32.74 -26.00
CA THR A 83 -10.15 32.74 -24.70
C THR A 83 -9.35 31.46 -24.55
N ILE A 84 -8.11 31.59 -24.09
CA ILE A 84 -7.24 30.49 -23.74
C ILE A 84 -7.04 30.52 -22.23
N SER A 85 -7.18 29.39 -21.56
CA SER A 85 -6.81 29.22 -20.17
C SER A 85 -5.64 28.25 -20.06
N PHE A 86 -4.72 28.56 -19.15
CA PHE A 86 -3.56 27.73 -18.86
C PHE A 86 -3.41 27.61 -17.35
N ASN A 87 -3.23 26.40 -16.84
CA ASN A 87 -2.84 26.14 -15.47
C ASN A 87 -1.75 25.08 -15.44
N LEU A 88 -0.78 25.25 -14.56
CA LEU A 88 0.32 24.35 -14.34
C LEU A 88 0.47 24.11 -12.85
N SER A 89 0.39 22.85 -12.45
CA SER A 89 0.65 22.44 -11.08
C SER A 89 1.97 21.66 -11.01
N PHE A 90 2.78 21.99 -10.01
CA PHE A 90 4.01 21.28 -9.67
C PHE A 90 3.79 20.56 -8.36
N GLU A 91 3.90 19.24 -8.39
CA GLU A 91 3.79 18.39 -7.22
C GLU A 91 5.17 17.86 -6.81
N TYR A 92 5.42 17.81 -5.50
CA TYR A 92 6.55 17.13 -4.89
C TYR A 92 6.10 16.32 -3.67
N ALA A 93 6.32 15.00 -3.72
CA ALA A 93 5.97 14.09 -2.63
C ALA A 93 7.21 13.32 -2.13
N THR A 94 7.42 13.35 -0.82
CA THR A 94 8.51 12.58 -0.19
C THR A 94 8.09 11.11 -0.01
N PRO A 95 9.03 10.16 0.06
CA PRO A 95 8.69 8.79 0.40
C PRO A 95 8.15 8.69 1.83
N ARG A 96 7.38 7.63 2.09
CA ARG A 96 6.96 7.29 3.45
C ARG A 96 8.17 6.94 4.33
N ILE A 97 8.21 7.53 5.51
CA ILE A 97 9.19 7.20 6.56
C ILE A 97 8.50 6.68 7.80
N GLU A 98 9.17 5.79 8.53
CA GLU A 98 8.73 5.30 9.84
C GLU A 98 9.53 6.03 10.95
N LYS A 99 8.89 6.39 12.06
CA LYS A 99 9.49 7.22 13.13
C LYS A 99 10.80 6.65 13.70
N TYR A 100 10.90 5.32 13.81
CA TYR A 100 12.02 4.58 14.38
C TYR A 100 12.76 3.73 13.33
N ASP A 101 12.59 4.05 12.04
CA ASP A 101 13.12 3.30 10.90
C ASP A 101 12.70 1.82 10.89
N ARG A 102 11.53 1.50 11.49
CA ARG A 102 10.97 0.15 11.54
C ARG A 102 10.19 -0.19 10.29
N GLN A 103 10.82 -0.03 9.13
CA GLN A 103 10.28 -0.50 7.86
C GLN A 103 11.31 -1.28 7.05
N SER A 104 10.81 -2.22 6.26
CA SER A 104 11.57 -3.14 5.44
C SER A 104 10.91 -3.31 4.08
N THR A 105 11.74 -3.48 3.04
CA THR A 105 11.29 -3.82 1.69
C THR A 105 12.16 -4.92 1.11
N VAL A 106 11.77 -5.49 -0.02
CA VAL A 106 12.60 -6.44 -0.77
C VAL A 106 13.41 -5.66 -1.81
N SER A 107 14.72 -5.86 -1.78
CA SER A 107 15.66 -5.31 -2.76
C SER A 107 16.05 -6.44 -3.72
N LEU A 108 15.69 -6.31 -4.99
CA LEU A 108 15.92 -7.35 -6.01
C LEU A 108 17.40 -7.48 -6.41
N ASP A 109 18.19 -6.45 -6.15
CA ASP A 109 19.63 -6.32 -6.40
C ASP A 109 20.50 -6.89 -5.28
N LYS A 110 20.01 -6.96 -4.04
CA LYS A 110 20.77 -7.53 -2.91
C LYS A 110 20.70 -9.04 -2.92
N ILE A 111 21.84 -9.68 -2.70
CA ILE A 111 21.93 -11.13 -2.50
C ILE A 111 21.39 -11.48 -1.11
N ASN A 112 20.49 -12.46 -1.07
CA ASN A 112 19.95 -13.01 0.16
C ASN A 112 20.95 -14.01 0.76
N PRO A 113 21.44 -13.77 1.99
CA PRO A 113 22.45 -14.63 2.61
C PRO A 113 21.92 -16.04 2.93
N ALA A 114 20.61 -16.24 3.03
CA ALA A 114 20.03 -17.55 3.35
C ALA A 114 20.09 -18.54 2.17
N ASN A 115 20.18 -18.05 0.93
CA ASN A 115 20.13 -18.90 -0.27
C ASN A 115 21.08 -18.46 -1.40
N ASN A 116 21.88 -17.42 -1.19
CA ASN A 116 22.81 -16.84 -2.16
C ASN A 116 22.19 -16.42 -3.51
N LYS A 117 20.91 -16.07 -3.54
CA LYS A 117 20.20 -15.58 -4.74
C LYS A 117 19.82 -14.10 -4.63
N PRO A 118 19.65 -13.38 -5.75
CA PRO A 118 19.11 -12.02 -5.75
C PRO A 118 17.71 -11.97 -5.13
N GLY A 119 17.42 -10.90 -4.39
CA GLY A 119 16.15 -10.71 -3.67
C GLY A 119 16.32 -10.89 -2.16
N ALA A 120 16.80 -9.84 -1.49
CA ALA A 120 16.97 -9.82 -0.04
C ALA A 120 16.06 -8.79 0.63
N LEU A 121 15.67 -9.09 1.87
CA LEU A 121 14.98 -8.12 2.72
C LEU A 121 16.00 -7.05 3.16
N VAL A 122 15.65 -5.78 2.96
CA VAL A 122 16.44 -4.62 3.40
C VAL A 122 15.63 -3.76 4.33
N PHE A 123 16.33 -3.02 5.19
CA PHE A 123 15.75 -2.23 6.27
C PHE A 123 16.06 -0.75 6.10
N ALA A 124 15.11 0.11 6.48
CA ALA A 124 15.33 1.55 6.51
C ALA A 124 16.45 1.92 7.49
N GLY A 125 17.28 2.90 7.10
CA GLY A 125 18.36 3.40 7.96
C GLY A 125 19.49 2.41 8.25
N ARG A 126 19.58 1.28 7.53
CA ARG A 126 20.62 0.25 7.69
C ARG A 126 21.35 -0.03 6.39
N ASP A 127 22.60 -0.47 6.48
CA ASP A 127 23.42 -0.90 5.34
C ASP A 127 23.47 0.11 4.18
N GLY A 128 23.52 1.41 4.52
CA GLY A 128 23.53 2.51 3.55
C GLY A 128 22.17 2.84 2.90
N LYS A 129 21.07 2.18 3.31
CA LYS A 129 19.73 2.52 2.84
C LYS A 129 19.15 3.71 3.61
N SER A 130 18.50 4.62 2.88
CA SER A 130 17.80 5.76 3.46
C SER A 130 16.66 5.31 4.38
N ARG A 131 16.24 6.22 5.26
CA ARG A 131 15.03 6.03 6.07
C ARG A 131 13.76 5.93 5.21
N GLY A 132 13.77 6.57 4.04
CA GLY A 132 12.76 6.37 2.99
C GLY A 132 13.23 5.30 2.02
N LEU A 133 12.49 4.19 1.92
CA LEU A 133 12.85 3.06 1.05
C LEU A 133 12.44 3.23 -0.41
N GLN A 134 11.97 4.43 -0.77
CA GLN A 134 11.58 4.84 -2.12
C GLN A 134 12.16 6.22 -2.41
N PRO A 135 12.37 6.60 -3.68
CA PRO A 135 12.73 7.96 -4.03
C PRO A 135 11.57 8.94 -3.78
N ALA A 136 11.90 10.22 -3.66
CA ALA A 136 10.89 11.27 -3.75
C ALA A 136 10.38 11.37 -5.20
N THR A 137 9.11 11.71 -5.36
CA THR A 137 8.47 11.89 -6.66
C THR A 137 8.19 13.36 -6.91
N PHE A 138 8.24 13.75 -8.17
CA PHE A 138 7.80 15.05 -8.64
C PHE A 138 6.93 14.84 -9.87
N ALA A 139 5.92 15.68 -10.01
CA ALA A 139 5.02 15.65 -11.16
C ALA A 139 4.69 17.06 -11.63
N ILE A 140 4.38 17.17 -12.92
CA ILE A 140 3.97 18.41 -13.56
C ILE A 140 2.62 18.15 -14.22
N GLU A 141 1.63 18.93 -13.84
CA GLU A 141 0.22 18.74 -14.19
C GLU A 141 -0.26 19.93 -15.03
N PRO A 142 -0.13 19.85 -16.36
CA PRO A 142 -0.65 20.89 -17.24
C PRO A 142 -2.16 20.72 -17.41
N ASN A 143 -2.86 21.86 -17.40
CA ASN A 143 -4.23 21.99 -17.83
C ASN A 143 -4.34 23.15 -18.83
N ILE A 144 -4.89 22.87 -20.00
CA ILE A 144 -5.02 23.82 -21.10
C ILE A 144 -6.47 23.82 -21.55
N GLY A 145 -7.09 24.99 -21.58
CA GLY A 145 -8.44 25.21 -22.04
C GLY A 145 -8.48 26.21 -23.20
N LEU A 146 -9.45 26.01 -24.09
CA LEU A 146 -9.75 26.88 -25.22
C LEU A 146 -11.26 27.05 -25.31
N ALA A 147 -11.71 28.29 -25.24
CA ALA A 147 -13.09 28.67 -25.46
C ALA A 147 -13.20 29.52 -26.72
N ILE A 148 -14.06 29.10 -27.65
CA ILE A 148 -14.28 29.76 -28.93
C ILE A 148 -15.78 30.06 -29.08
N ASN A 149 -16.10 31.30 -29.41
CA ASN A 149 -17.40 31.76 -29.87
C ASN A 149 -17.31 32.00 -31.38
N PRO A 150 -17.63 30.98 -32.20
CA PRO A 150 -17.35 31.02 -33.63
C PRO A 150 -18.20 32.03 -34.40
N TRP A 151 -19.39 32.39 -33.88
CA TRP A 151 -20.31 33.34 -34.53
C TRP A 151 -20.36 34.71 -33.85
N ASN A 152 -19.52 34.95 -32.84
CA ASN A 152 -19.51 36.16 -32.03
C ASN A 152 -20.91 36.55 -31.48
N ASP A 153 -21.77 35.56 -31.24
CA ASP A 153 -23.10 35.74 -30.69
C ASP A 153 -23.16 35.22 -29.25
N ARG A 154 -24.26 35.45 -28.53
CA ARG A 154 -24.40 34.95 -27.14
C ARG A 154 -25.01 33.55 -27.07
N LYS A 155 -25.19 32.87 -28.21
CA LYS A 155 -25.98 31.64 -28.32
C LYS A 155 -25.09 30.40 -28.31
N THR A 156 -23.84 30.50 -28.75
CA THR A 156 -22.96 29.32 -28.79
C THR A 156 -21.52 29.61 -28.39
N VAL A 157 -20.98 28.73 -27.54
CA VAL A 157 -19.57 28.71 -27.16
C VAL A 157 -19.08 27.27 -27.20
N LEU A 158 -18.06 26.99 -28.00
CA LEU A 158 -17.34 25.73 -28.03
C LEU A 158 -16.21 25.79 -26.98
N ARG A 159 -16.07 24.72 -26.17
CA ARG A 159 -15.00 24.60 -25.18
C ARG A 159 -14.23 23.30 -25.39
N LEU A 160 -12.91 23.41 -25.48
CA LEU A 160 -11.98 22.29 -25.53
C LEU A 160 -11.07 22.38 -24.31
N ASN A 161 -10.83 21.25 -23.65
CA ASN A 161 -9.95 21.19 -22.49
C ASN A 161 -9.09 19.93 -22.54
N TYR A 162 -7.84 20.05 -22.12
CA TYR A 162 -6.92 18.95 -21.91
C TYR A 162 -6.28 19.12 -20.53
N GLY A 163 -6.18 18.03 -19.77
CA GLY A 163 -5.54 18.02 -18.47
C GLY A 163 -4.83 16.70 -18.21
N LEU A 164 -3.65 16.78 -17.62
CA LEU A 164 -2.89 15.63 -17.11
C LEU A 164 -2.71 15.80 -15.61
N ASN A 165 -3.11 14.80 -14.83
CA ASN A 165 -2.97 14.77 -13.38
C ASN A 165 -2.28 13.46 -12.97
N PHE A 166 -1.62 13.49 -11.83
CA PHE A 166 -0.97 12.36 -11.18
C PHE A 166 -1.59 12.15 -9.80
N ASP A 167 -1.69 10.89 -9.40
CA ASP A 167 -2.19 10.56 -8.08
C ASP A 167 -1.06 9.98 -7.23
N ASP A 168 -0.91 10.55 -6.05
CA ASP A 168 -0.01 10.02 -5.03
C ASP A 168 -0.70 8.96 -4.17
N TYR A 169 0.03 7.87 -3.88
CA TYR A 169 -0.51 6.79 -3.07
C TYR A 169 -0.67 7.26 -1.61
N PRO A 170 -1.89 7.22 -1.04
CA PRO A 170 -2.13 7.76 0.29
C PRO A 170 -1.42 6.94 1.38
N LEU A 171 -1.17 7.56 2.53
CA LEU A 171 -0.73 6.82 3.70
C LEU A 171 -1.91 6.02 4.29
N TYR A 172 -1.89 4.70 4.13
CA TYR A 172 -2.91 3.82 4.68
C TYR A 172 -2.72 3.57 6.17
N GLY A 173 -3.85 3.48 6.90
CA GLY A 173 -3.97 3.09 8.31
C GLY A 173 -3.58 1.65 8.66
N ARG A 174 -2.71 1.00 7.88
CA ARG A 174 -2.38 -0.42 8.02
C ARG A 174 -0.90 -0.64 8.29
N HIS A 175 -0.60 -1.75 8.96
CA HIS A 175 0.75 -2.29 9.00
C HIS A 175 1.20 -2.70 7.59
N PHE A 176 2.19 -2.02 7.04
CA PHE A 176 2.73 -2.31 5.71
C PHE A 176 4.25 -2.17 5.67
N GLY A 177 4.96 -3.21 5.22
CA GLY A 177 6.41 -3.20 5.11
C GLY A 177 7.13 -3.24 6.46
N THR A 178 6.66 -4.04 7.42
CA THR A 178 7.30 -4.22 8.75
C THR A 178 7.67 -5.68 9.04
N GLN A 179 7.82 -6.50 8.00
CA GLN A 179 7.97 -7.96 8.10
C GLN A 179 9.22 -8.43 8.85
N GLY A 180 10.24 -7.58 8.99
CA GLY A 180 11.41 -7.89 9.83
C GLY A 180 11.35 -7.31 11.25
N PHE A 181 10.22 -6.74 11.67
CA PHE A 181 10.01 -6.14 13.00
C PHE A 181 8.82 -6.73 13.77
N ASN A 182 7.87 -7.35 13.05
CA ASN A 182 6.73 -8.04 13.61
C ASN A 182 6.70 -9.47 13.06
N ALA A 183 5.95 -10.36 13.71
CA ALA A 183 5.85 -11.76 13.31
C ALA A 183 4.39 -12.18 13.12
N SER A 184 4.13 -13.03 12.13
CA SER A 184 2.90 -13.84 12.08
C SER A 184 3.35 -15.29 12.08
N ALA A 185 3.21 -15.95 13.23
CA ALA A 185 3.57 -17.36 13.34
C ALA A 185 2.46 -18.16 12.68
N VAL A 186 2.81 -18.90 11.62
CA VAL A 186 1.90 -19.82 10.93
C VAL A 186 2.34 -21.24 11.25
N ILE A 187 1.42 -22.01 11.80
CA ILE A 187 1.62 -23.42 12.14
C ILE A 187 0.66 -24.21 11.27
N VAL A 188 1.20 -25.04 10.39
CA VAL A 188 0.42 -25.89 9.49
C VAL A 188 0.60 -27.34 9.87
N SER A 189 -0.45 -28.13 9.67
CA SER A 189 -0.38 -29.57 9.80
C SER A 189 0.69 -30.15 8.85
N PRO A 190 1.64 -30.95 9.37
CA PRO A 190 2.59 -31.69 8.52
C PRO A 190 1.90 -32.74 7.65
N ASN A 191 0.74 -33.24 8.08
CA ASN A 191 -0.09 -34.20 7.38
C ASN A 191 -1.56 -34.06 7.81
N GLU A 192 -2.37 -33.41 6.96
CA GLU A 192 -3.76 -33.07 7.31
C GLU A 192 -4.68 -34.28 7.57
N GLN A 193 -4.24 -35.51 7.26
CA GLN A 193 -5.00 -36.74 7.52
C GLN A 193 -4.60 -37.44 8.82
N LEU A 194 -3.41 -37.17 9.34
CA LEU A 194 -2.83 -37.97 10.44
C LEU A 194 -2.33 -37.13 11.62
N GLN A 195 -2.01 -35.85 11.41
CA GLN A 195 -1.35 -35.02 12.40
C GLN A 195 -1.95 -33.61 12.41
N PRO A 196 -2.38 -33.07 13.57
CA PRO A 196 -2.77 -31.67 13.65
C PRO A 196 -1.55 -30.74 13.52
N ALA A 197 -1.81 -29.45 13.33
CA ALA A 197 -0.80 -28.40 13.29
C ALA A 197 -0.06 -28.25 14.64
N PHE A 198 -0.78 -28.39 15.75
CA PHE A 198 -0.26 -28.36 17.11
C PHE A 198 -1.22 -29.14 18.03
N THR A 199 -0.76 -29.52 19.21
CA THR A 199 -1.52 -30.24 20.25
C THR A 199 -1.33 -29.54 21.59
#